data_AF-A0AAU9UDS9-F1
#
_entry.id   AF-A0AAU9UDS9-F1
#
_cell.length_a   1.000
_cell.length_b   1.000
_cell.length_c   1.000
_cell.angle_alpha   90.00
_cell.angle_beta   90.00
_cell.angle_gamma   90.00
#
_symmetry.space_group_name_H-M   'P 1'
#
loop_
_entity.id
_entity.type
_entity.pdbx_description
1 polymer ?
#
loop_
_entity_poly.entity_id
_entity_poly.type
_entity_poly.pdbx_seq_one_letter_code
_entity_poly.pdbx_strand_id
1 'polypeptide(L)'
;MINDLPEVVLESTCLLYAIDLKLVREVGIMADLCGMQTNIDSVVEWSHRNRLHFKAGKCSLLSFSHAHAPRHLAHHMRGKTLQRVTEVGSQGPGRSIYL
;
A
#
# COMPACT_ATOMS: atom_id res chain seq x y z
N MET A 1 1.03 17.56 7.59
CA MET A 1 1.93 17.96 6.46
C MET A 1 2.59 16.70 5.98
N ILE A 2 2.62 16.35 4.68
CA ILE A 2 3.00 15.01 4.15
C ILE A 2 4.18 14.28 4.86
N ASN A 3 5.13 15.02 5.42
CA ASN A 3 6.24 14.52 6.22
C ASN A 3 5.83 13.76 7.49
N ASP A 4 4.60 13.89 7.98
CA ASP A 4 4.05 13.14 9.13
C ASP A 4 3.43 11.78 8.71
N LEU A 5 3.29 11.51 7.41
CA LEU A 5 2.77 10.22 6.92
C LEU A 5 3.64 9.02 7.32
N PRO A 6 4.99 9.06 7.26
CA PRO A 6 5.81 7.93 7.70
C PRO A 6 5.61 7.59 9.18
N GLU A 7 5.19 8.54 10.02
CA GLU A 7 4.97 8.33 11.45
C GLU A 7 3.71 7.51 11.75
N VAL A 8 2.74 7.44 10.82
CA VAL A 8 1.52 6.63 11.00
C VAL A 8 1.62 5.21 10.44
N VAL A 9 2.70 4.91 9.72
CA VAL A 9 2.97 3.60 9.13
C VAL A 9 3.85 2.81 10.08
N LEU A 10 3.37 1.66 10.54
CA LEU A 10 4.05 0.79 11.51
C LEU A 10 4.61 -0.44 10.79
N GLU A 11 5.89 -0.76 10.97
CA GLU A 11 6.50 -1.98 10.39
C GLU A 11 6.44 -2.07 8.85
N SER A 12 6.31 -0.94 8.17
CA SER A 12 6.39 -0.87 6.70
C SER A 12 7.17 0.36 6.29
N THR A 13 7.92 0.23 5.20
CA THR A 13 8.68 1.32 4.62
C THR A 13 7.75 2.18 3.78
N CYS A 14 7.66 3.46 4.14
CA CYS A 14 6.90 4.47 3.42
C CYS A 14 7.81 5.19 2.43
N LEU A 15 7.60 4.99 1.12
CA LEU A 15 8.33 5.68 0.05
C LEU A 15 7.43 6.71 -0.60
N LEU A 16 7.80 7.98 -0.49
CA LEU A 16 7.09 9.10 -1.08
C LEU A 16 7.84 9.61 -2.30
N TYR A 17 7.15 9.70 -3.44
CA TYR A 17 7.71 10.29 -4.64
C TYR A 17 6.67 11.12 -5.39
N ALA A 18 6.89 12.42 -5.46
CA ALA A 18 5.96 13.38 -6.06
C ALA A 18 4.51 13.20 -5.51
N ILE A 19 3.61 12.66 -6.32
CA ILE A 19 2.20 12.46 -5.96
C ILE A 19 1.89 11.02 -5.53
N ASP A 20 2.90 10.15 -5.48
CA ASP A 20 2.79 8.71 -5.25
C ASP A 20 3.31 8.31 -3.87
N LEU A 21 2.64 7.32 -3.27
CA LEU A 21 3.03 6.67 -2.04
C LEU A 21 3.19 5.17 -2.32
N LYS A 22 4.32 4.60 -1.90
CA LYS A 22 4.53 3.15 -1.83
C LYS A 22 4.65 2.71 -0.38
N LEU A 23 3.96 1.62 -0.02
CA LEU A 23 4.04 0.98 1.28
C LEU A 23 4.67 -0.39 1.08
N VAL A 24 5.91 -0.56 1.52
CA VAL A 24 6.69 -1.78 1.28
C VAL A 24 6.87 -2.53 2.60
N ARG A 25 6.63 -3.84 2.60
CA ARG A 25 6.82 -4.71 3.76
C ARG A 25 7.33 -6.06 3.33
N GLU A 26 8.27 -6.61 4.10
CA GLU A 26 8.64 -8.01 3.99
C GLU A 26 7.56 -8.90 4.62
N VAL A 27 7.12 -9.93 3.90
CA VAL A 27 6.04 -10.82 4.36
C VAL A 27 6.60 -12.24 4.52
N GLY A 28 6.74 -12.68 5.77
CA GLY A 28 7.14 -14.05 6.10
C GLY A 28 5.98 -14.89 6.63
N ILE A 29 5.05 -14.27 7.36
CA ILE A 29 3.92 -14.94 8.01
C ILE A 29 2.58 -14.24 7.73
N MET A 30 1.48 -14.92 8.04
CA MET A 30 0.13 -14.35 7.86
C MET A 30 -0.08 -13.06 8.66
N ALA A 31 0.55 -12.93 9.82
CA ALA A 31 0.46 -11.73 10.64
C ALA A 31 1.03 -10.49 9.91
N ASP A 32 2.03 -10.66 9.03
CA ASP A 32 2.59 -9.56 8.25
C ASP A 32 1.60 -9.04 7.21
N LEU A 33 0.84 -9.95 6.60
CA LEU A 33 -0.27 -9.59 5.71
C LEU A 33 -1.35 -8.84 6.50
N CYS A 34 -1.68 -9.27 7.72
CA CYS A 34 -2.63 -8.53 8.55
C CYS A 34 -2.10 -7.13 8.91
N GLY A 35 -0.83 -7.02 9.30
CA GLY A 35 -0.20 -5.74 9.62
C GLY A 35 -0.13 -4.79 8.41
N MET A 36 0.02 -5.32 7.20
CA MET A 36 -0.11 -4.51 5.98
C MET A 36 -1.50 -3.89 5.83
N GLN A 37 -2.58 -4.62 6.14
CA GLN A 37 -3.91 -4.04 6.13
C GLN A 37 -4.03 -2.91 7.16
N THR A 38 -3.48 -3.09 8.36
CA THR A 38 -3.44 -2.04 9.39
C THR A 38 -2.71 -0.78 8.89
N ASN A 39 -1.59 -0.92 8.18
CA ASN A 39 -0.90 0.22 7.58
C ASN A 39 -1.72 0.93 6.51
N ILE A 40 -2.40 0.16 5.64
CA ILE A 40 -3.32 0.73 4.65
C ILE A 40 -4.41 1.54 5.36
N ASP A 41 -4.98 1.02 6.44
CA ASP A 41 -6.03 1.69 7.22
C ASP A 41 -5.51 2.98 7.89
N SER A 42 -4.32 2.94 8.50
CA SER A 42 -3.65 4.12 9.08
C SER A 42 -3.40 5.21 8.04
N VAL A 43 -2.95 4.82 6.84
CA VAL A 43 -2.72 5.75 5.73
C VAL A 43 -4.03 6.34 5.22
N VAL A 44 -5.10 5.55 5.13
CA VAL A 44 -6.43 6.03 4.77
C VAL A 44 -6.92 7.06 5.78
N GLU A 45 -6.81 6.77 7.06
CA GLU A 45 -7.22 7.65 8.14
C GLU A 45 -6.41 8.95 8.14
N TRP A 46 -5.08 8.86 8.03
CA TRP A 46 -4.21 10.01 7.87
C TRP A 46 -4.60 10.86 6.65
N SER A 47 -4.93 10.21 5.52
CA SER A 47 -5.30 10.90 4.29
C SER A 47 -6.60 11.69 4.46
N HIS A 48 -7.51 11.18 5.28
CA HIS A 48 -8.77 11.86 5.58
C HIS A 48 -8.52 13.10 6.45
N ARG A 49 -7.74 12.95 7.53
CA ARG A 49 -7.35 14.06 8.42
C ARG A 49 -6.60 15.18 7.68
N ASN A 50 -5.71 14.80 6.77
CA ASN A 50 -4.90 15.74 5.98
C ASN A 50 -5.57 16.21 4.69
N ARG A 51 -6.80 15.76 4.38
CA ARG A 51 -7.54 16.07 3.14
C ARG A 51 -6.80 15.65 1.85
N LEU A 52 -5.91 14.65 1.94
CA LEU A 52 -5.07 14.12 0.86
C LEU A 52 -5.52 12.74 0.38
N HIS A 53 -6.81 12.61 0.06
CA HIS A 53 -7.45 11.33 -0.24
C HIS A 53 -6.78 10.54 -1.37
N PHE A 54 -6.50 9.26 -1.10
CA PHE A 54 -6.09 8.29 -2.11
C PHE A 54 -7.26 7.91 -3.04
N LYS A 55 -6.95 7.76 -4.32
CA LYS A 55 -7.89 7.25 -5.32
C LYS A 55 -7.79 5.73 -5.34
N ALA A 56 -8.57 5.04 -4.50
CA ALA A 56 -8.49 3.58 -4.34
C ALA A 56 -8.50 2.79 -5.66
N GLY A 57 -9.23 3.25 -6.69
CA GLY A 57 -9.24 2.59 -8.01
C GLY A 57 -7.97 2.77 -8.86
N LYS A 58 -7.02 3.61 -8.42
CA LYS A 58 -5.68 3.75 -9.00
C LYS A 58 -4.60 3.05 -8.16
N CYS A 59 -4.95 2.60 -6.95
CA CYS A 59 -4.02 1.90 -6.08
C CYS A 59 -4.04 0.42 -6.42
N SER A 60 -2.86 -0.17 -6.54
CA SER A 60 -2.67 -1.59 -6.83
C SER A 60 -1.89 -2.27 -5.71
N LEU A 61 -1.79 -3.58 -5.81
CA LEU A 61 -1.06 -4.44 -4.90
C LEU A 61 -0.08 -5.28 -5.74
N LEU A 62 1.20 -5.35 -5.40
CA LEU A 62 2.21 -6.05 -6.22
C LEU A 62 3.08 -6.96 -5.34
N SER A 63 3.10 -8.28 -5.47
CA SER A 63 3.93 -9.09 -4.55
C SER A 63 5.06 -9.77 -5.28
N PHE A 64 6.28 -9.61 -4.78
CA PHE A 64 7.45 -10.37 -5.21
C PHE A 64 7.74 -11.49 -4.22
N SER A 65 7.93 -12.71 -4.71
CA SER A 65 8.26 -13.85 -3.88
C SER A 65 9.05 -14.89 -4.67
N HIS A 66 10.03 -15.51 -4.01
CA HIS A 66 10.71 -16.70 -4.51
C HIS A 66 9.97 -18.00 -4.14
N ALA A 67 8.90 -17.92 -3.36
CA ALA A 67 8.12 -19.09 -2.98
C ALA A 67 7.34 -19.63 -4.20
N HIS A 68 7.30 -20.95 -4.35
CA HIS A 68 6.54 -21.62 -5.40
C HIS A 68 5.02 -21.34 -5.31
N ALA A 69 4.51 -21.09 -4.10
CA ALA A 69 3.11 -20.73 -3.85
C ALA A 69 3.04 -19.61 -2.79
N PRO A 70 3.18 -18.33 -3.20
CA PRO A 70 3.15 -17.21 -2.27
C PRO A 70 1.76 -17.07 -1.63
N ARG A 71 1.76 -16.74 -0.35
CA ARG A 71 0.52 -16.47 0.39
C ARG A 71 0.02 -15.08 0.03
N HIS A 72 -1.29 -14.98 -0.13
CA HIS A 72 -1.94 -13.76 -0.55
C HIS A 72 -3.14 -13.46 0.34
N LEU A 73 -3.25 -12.22 0.79
CA LEU A 73 -4.43 -11.68 1.45
C LEU A 73 -5.04 -10.60 0.57
N ALA A 74 -6.38 -10.55 0.52
CA ALA A 74 -7.09 -9.47 -0.14
C ALA A 74 -7.03 -8.22 0.76
N HIS A 75 -6.48 -7.14 0.22
CA HIS A 75 -6.41 -5.86 0.91
C HIS A 75 -7.51 -4.93 0.46
N HIS A 76 -7.98 -4.09 1.38
CA HIS A 76 -9.08 -3.17 1.12
C HIS A 76 -8.63 -1.75 1.42
N MET A 77 -8.96 -0.82 0.53
CA MET A 77 -8.79 0.61 0.73
C MET A 77 -10.14 1.28 0.56
N ARG A 78 -10.67 1.88 1.64
CA ARG A 78 -11.97 2.57 1.65
C ARG A 78 -13.12 1.70 1.11
N GLY A 79 -13.15 0.43 1.52
CA GLY A 79 -14.15 -0.55 1.08
C GLY A 79 -13.96 -1.09 -0.34
N LYS A 80 -12.92 -0.69 -1.08
CA LYS A 80 -12.57 -1.29 -2.37
C LYS A 80 -11.41 -2.24 -2.22
N THR A 81 -11.55 -3.45 -2.74
CA THR A 81 -10.44 -4.41 -2.82
C THR A 81 -9.38 -3.89 -3.80
N LEU A 82 -8.13 -3.86 -3.34
CA LEU A 82 -7.00 -3.47 -4.17
C LEU A 82 -6.73 -4.56 -5.21
N GLN A 83 -6.58 -4.14 -6.46
CA GLN A 83 -6.27 -5.06 -7.56
C GLN A 83 -4.82 -5.49 -7.48
N ARG A 84 -4.58 -6.80 -7.52
CA ARG A 84 -3.23 -7.35 -7.59
C ARG A 84 -2.73 -7.28 -9.02
N VAL A 85 -1.51 -6.75 -9.18
CA VAL A 85 -0.79 -6.68 -10.45
C VAL A 85 0.51 -7.46 -10.33
N THR A 86 1.00 -7.99 -11.44
CA THR A 86 2.27 -8.72 -11.52
C THR A 86 3.41 -7.88 -12.10
N GLU A 87 3.07 -6.71 -12.65
CA GLU A 87 4.01 -5.81 -13.30
C GLU A 87 3.78 -4.38 -12.83
N VAL A 88 4.88 -3.62 -12.72
CA VAL A 88 4.82 -2.17 -12.55
C VAL A 88 4.48 -1.58 -13.92
N GLY A 89 3.20 -1.23 -14.13
CA GLY A 89 2.77 -0.62 -15.39
C GLY A 89 3.54 0.67 -15.69
N SER A 90 3.95 0.87 -16.94
CA SER A 90 4.69 2.03 -17.45
C SER A 90 3.87 3.32 -17.61
N GLN A 91 2.71 3.44 -16.96
CA GLN A 91 1.93 4.68 -17.01
C GLN A 91 2.42 5.65 -15.92
N GLY A 92 2.70 6.89 -16.34
CA GLY A 92 3.23 7.99 -15.52
C GLY A 92 2.39 8.37 -14.29
N PRO A 93 2.77 9.47 -13.60
CA PRO A 93 2.54 9.71 -12.18
C PRO A 93 1.07 9.53 -11.80
N GLY A 94 0.79 8.48 -11.04
CA GLY A 94 -0.45 7.74 -11.18
C GLY A 94 -0.96 7.08 -9.91
N ARG A 95 -0.57 7.54 -8.72
CA ARG A 95 -0.98 7.08 -7.38
C ARG A 95 -1.07 5.56 -7.25
N SER A 96 0.03 4.89 -7.53
CA SER A 96 0.16 3.45 -7.35
C SER A 96 0.80 3.15 -6.00
N ILE A 97 0.08 2.40 -5.17
CA ILE A 97 0.68 1.66 -4.05
C ILE A 97 1.37 0.46 -4.68
N TYR A 98 2.62 0.20 -4.29
CA TYR A 98 3.36 -0.98 -4.70
C TYR A 98 3.65 -1.75 -3.43
N LEU A 99 3.19 -3.01 -3.41
CA LEU A 99 3.81 -4.02 -2.55
C LEU A 99 5.10 -4.50 -3.24
#